data_AF-A0A7C4KIU2-F1
#
_entry.id   AF-A0A7C4KIU2-F1
#
_cell.length_a   1.000
_cell.length_b   1.000
_cell.length_c   1.000
_cell.angle_alpha   90.00
_cell.angle_beta   90.00
_cell.angle_gamma   90.00
#
_symmetry.space_group_name_H-M   'P 1'
#
loop_
_entity.id
_entity.type
_entity.pdbx_description
1 polymer ?
#
loop_
_entity_poly.entity_id
_entity_poly.type
_entity_poly.pdbx_seq_one_letter_code
_entity_poly.pdbx_strand_id
1 'polypeptide(L)'
;MGGKMDLVEWSRSFDVEFRQYIAPFWLNRVMDFENHTFAGEVDPTGNPLRQAPKGGILTARILWTFSHAWMLFHEDIYRKAADEAFRFLINYFWDPKYGGTYWLVDWQGLPLDTKKHLYSNAFSMYALVEYHRATGNPDALEKAKEIFRLVEQFAHDVEHLGWLESFERDWSPLADSRLAEGEHNAPKSMNTHLHWMEAMTNLLRVWRDPLLEERISDFIMDSSVQEMCSMSRQLFDFTTPLLLEDERLRVIMRGLSGKRVALNIEGEYYSVVTLSDMRFEVALERDDSIPSISVASRSDYRDALLKKVDPMRLILERKIRVKGLVTLARWAWPHRKVIRDRSLYQKYLGYQPEIEGKVADILTSLGY
;
A
#
# COMPACT_ATOMS: atom_id res chain seq x y z
N MET A 1 -0.90 -6.61 41.85
CA MET A 1 -0.89 -7.82 41.01
C MET A 1 -1.41 -7.42 39.64
N GLY A 2 -0.52 -7.13 38.68
CA GLY A 2 -0.89 -6.86 37.30
C GLY A 2 -0.17 -7.88 36.42
N GLY A 3 -0.79 -9.04 36.22
CA GLY A 3 -0.29 -10.01 35.24
C GLY A 3 -0.49 -9.44 33.85
N LYS A 4 0.55 -9.44 33.02
CA LYS A 4 0.39 -9.18 31.58
C LYS A 4 -0.58 -10.23 31.02
N MET A 5 -1.74 -9.80 30.52
CA MET A 5 -2.57 -10.65 29.67
C MET A 5 -1.72 -11.16 28.51
N ASP A 6 -1.74 -12.47 28.28
CA ASP A 6 -1.12 -13.08 27.11
C ASP A 6 -1.93 -12.75 25.84
N LEU A 7 -1.28 -12.76 24.68
CA LEU A 7 -1.89 -12.45 23.38
C LEU A 7 -3.12 -13.31 23.09
N VAL A 8 -3.15 -14.55 23.59
CA VAL A 8 -4.30 -15.46 23.48
C VAL A 8 -5.51 -14.93 24.25
N GLU A 9 -5.29 -14.32 25.41
CA GLU A 9 -6.37 -13.76 26.24
C GLU A 9 -6.93 -12.48 25.62
N TRP A 10 -6.06 -11.65 25.03
CA TRP A 10 -6.48 -10.51 24.21
C TRP A 10 -7.26 -10.93 22.96
N SER A 11 -6.81 -11.94 22.23
CA SER A 11 -7.55 -12.45 21.08
C SER A 11 -8.96 -12.89 21.46
N ARG A 12 -9.09 -13.62 22.58
CA ARG A 12 -10.41 -14.05 23.08
C ARG A 12 -11.27 -12.88 23.52
N SER A 13 -10.70 -11.85 24.14
CA SER A 13 -11.49 -10.68 24.55
C SER A 13 -12.03 -9.92 23.34
N PHE A 14 -11.25 -9.79 22.26
CA PHE A 14 -11.74 -9.19 21.00
C PHE A 14 -12.82 -10.03 20.32
N ASP A 15 -12.68 -11.37 20.31
CA ASP A 15 -13.73 -12.25 19.79
C ASP A 15 -15.03 -12.11 20.57
N VAL A 16 -14.94 -12.03 21.90
CA VAL A 16 -16.09 -11.80 22.78
C VAL A 16 -16.70 -10.43 22.52
N GLU A 17 -15.88 -9.37 22.44
CA GLU A 17 -16.33 -8.00 22.15
C GLU A 17 -17.13 -7.96 20.84
N PHE A 18 -16.59 -8.55 19.78
CA PHE A 18 -17.26 -8.59 18.49
C PHE A 18 -18.54 -9.42 18.53
N ARG A 19 -18.47 -10.67 18.99
CA ARG A 19 -19.59 -11.62 18.87
C ARG A 19 -20.72 -11.38 19.87
N GLN A 20 -20.42 -10.81 21.04
CA GLN A 20 -21.42 -10.60 22.09
C GLN A 20 -21.95 -9.17 22.15
N TYR A 21 -21.21 -8.17 21.63
CA TYR A 21 -21.62 -6.77 21.74
C TYR A 21 -21.76 -6.09 20.38
N ILE A 22 -20.69 -6.04 19.58
CA ILE A 22 -20.68 -5.27 18.32
C ILE A 22 -21.63 -5.90 17.29
N ALA A 23 -21.41 -7.16 16.92
CA ALA A 23 -22.23 -7.81 15.90
C ALA A 23 -23.71 -7.92 16.29
N PRO A 24 -24.08 -8.29 17.54
CA PRO A 24 -25.49 -8.28 17.96
C PRO A 24 -26.15 -6.90 17.88
N PHE A 25 -25.43 -5.81 18.14
CA PHE A 25 -25.98 -4.46 17.95
C PHE A 25 -26.40 -4.22 16.50
N TRP A 26 -25.50 -4.50 15.55
CA TRP A 26 -25.80 -4.32 14.12
C TRP A 26 -26.89 -5.28 13.64
N LEU A 27 -26.78 -6.57 13.96
CA LEU A 27 -27.70 -7.61 13.50
C LEU A 27 -29.12 -7.44 14.06
N ASN A 28 -29.25 -7.07 15.33
CA ASN A 28 -30.55 -7.08 16.03
C ASN A 28 -31.19 -5.70 16.12
N ARG A 29 -30.42 -4.61 16.01
CA ARG A 29 -30.97 -3.24 16.10
C ARG A 29 -30.92 -2.50 14.78
N VAL A 30 -29.76 -2.47 14.13
CA VAL A 30 -29.56 -1.65 12.92
C VAL A 30 -30.18 -2.31 11.70
N MET A 31 -29.96 -3.61 11.52
CA MET A 31 -30.49 -4.38 10.41
C MET A 31 -31.97 -4.70 10.60
N ASP A 32 -32.68 -4.80 9.49
CA ASP A 32 -34.09 -5.13 9.40
C ASP A 32 -34.27 -6.18 8.29
N PHE A 33 -34.15 -7.44 8.69
CA PHE A 33 -34.24 -8.58 7.78
C PHE A 33 -35.66 -8.82 7.25
N GLU A 34 -36.70 -8.32 7.92
CA GLU A 34 -38.09 -8.48 7.48
C GLU A 34 -38.38 -7.54 6.30
N ASN A 35 -37.90 -6.30 6.39
CA ASN A 35 -38.08 -5.30 5.33
C ASN A 35 -36.89 -5.24 4.36
N HIS A 36 -35.94 -6.18 4.46
CA HIS A 36 -34.74 -6.25 3.62
C HIS A 36 -33.99 -4.90 3.55
N THR A 37 -33.69 -4.31 4.72
CA THR A 37 -33.01 -3.00 4.84
C THR A 37 -32.20 -2.91 6.15
N PHE A 38 -31.57 -1.77 6.38
CA PHE A 38 -30.96 -1.38 7.66
C PHE A 38 -31.15 0.12 7.89
N ALA A 39 -30.96 0.61 9.11
CA ALA A 39 -31.03 2.04 9.42
C ALA A 39 -29.73 2.75 9.00
N GLY A 40 -29.86 3.94 8.39
CA GLY A 40 -28.70 4.76 8.00
C GLY A 40 -28.07 5.53 9.16
N GLU A 41 -28.81 5.71 10.25
CA GLU A 41 -28.38 6.44 11.44
C GLU A 41 -28.96 5.77 12.71
N VAL A 42 -28.25 5.94 13.83
CA VAL A 42 -28.72 5.58 15.17
C VAL A 42 -28.57 6.79 16.10
N ASP A 43 -29.51 6.95 17.02
CA ASP A 43 -29.43 8.00 18.03
C ASP A 43 -28.34 7.70 19.09
N PRO A 44 -27.99 8.66 19.98
CA PRO A 44 -26.98 8.44 21.02
C PRO A 44 -27.30 7.32 22.04
N THR A 45 -28.54 6.82 22.06
CA THR A 45 -28.95 5.68 22.90
C THR A 45 -28.99 4.35 22.12
N GLY A 46 -28.63 4.38 20.84
CA GLY A 46 -28.57 3.21 19.96
C GLY A 46 -29.91 2.81 19.35
N ASN A 47 -30.90 3.71 19.28
CA ASN A 47 -32.14 3.43 18.56
C ASN A 47 -32.00 3.78 17.07
N PRO A 48 -32.46 2.90 16.16
CA PRO A 48 -32.37 3.14 14.72
C PRO A 48 -33.32 4.24 14.26
N LEU A 49 -32.79 5.25 13.57
CA LEU A 49 -33.59 6.25 12.87
C LEU A 49 -33.94 5.72 11.48
N ARG A 50 -35.03 4.95 11.40
CA ARG A 50 -35.40 4.16 10.20
C ARG A 50 -35.61 4.99 8.91
N GLN A 51 -35.96 6.27 9.06
CA GLN A 51 -36.19 7.18 7.93
C GLN A 51 -34.95 8.04 7.58
N ALA A 52 -33.83 7.83 8.26
CA ALA A 52 -32.59 8.52 7.93
C ALA A 52 -32.04 8.07 6.56
N PRO A 53 -31.43 8.98 5.77
CA PRO A 53 -30.67 8.64 4.58
C PRO A 53 -29.56 7.61 4.86
N LYS A 54 -29.18 6.85 3.84
CA LYS A 54 -28.13 5.81 3.93
C LYS A 54 -26.97 6.20 3.04
N GLY A 55 -25.76 6.22 3.62
CA GLY A 55 -24.53 6.49 2.89
C GLY A 55 -23.93 5.24 2.25
N GLY A 56 -23.29 5.39 1.09
CA GLY A 56 -22.64 4.29 0.38
C GLY A 56 -21.50 3.66 1.19
N ILE A 57 -20.75 4.49 1.91
CA ILE A 57 -19.64 4.06 2.77
C ILE A 57 -20.12 3.17 3.92
N LEU A 58 -21.19 3.57 4.62
CA LEU A 58 -21.77 2.78 5.70
C LEU A 58 -22.23 1.41 5.16
N THR A 59 -22.95 1.42 4.04
CA THR A 59 -23.44 0.20 3.38
C THR A 59 -22.31 -0.76 3.02
N ALA A 60 -21.25 -0.23 2.42
CA ALA A 60 -20.06 -1.00 2.07
C ALA A 60 -19.33 -1.54 3.30
N ARG A 61 -19.23 -0.78 4.40
CA ARG A 61 -18.62 -1.27 5.65
C ARG A 61 -19.43 -2.40 6.28
N ILE A 62 -20.77 -2.31 6.30
CA ILE A 62 -21.63 -3.41 6.75
C ILE A 62 -21.38 -4.67 5.91
N LEU A 63 -21.36 -4.52 4.58
CA LEU A 63 -21.07 -5.63 3.66
C LEU A 63 -19.71 -6.25 3.95
N TRP A 64 -18.65 -5.45 4.04
CA TRP A 64 -17.31 -5.93 4.32
C TRP A 64 -17.23 -6.66 5.67
N THR A 65 -17.77 -6.05 6.73
CA THR A 65 -17.71 -6.60 8.09
C THR A 65 -18.37 -7.97 8.17
N PHE A 66 -19.58 -8.12 7.63
CA PHE A 66 -20.29 -9.39 7.71
C PHE A 66 -19.77 -10.43 6.72
N SER A 67 -19.20 -10.01 5.59
CA SER A 67 -18.46 -10.92 4.70
C SER A 67 -17.24 -11.51 5.41
N HIS A 68 -16.47 -10.67 6.11
CA HIS A 68 -15.30 -11.11 6.85
C HIS A 68 -15.68 -11.96 8.07
N ALA A 69 -16.72 -11.58 8.82
CA ALA A 69 -17.23 -12.36 9.94
C ALA A 69 -17.71 -13.75 9.53
N TRP A 70 -18.37 -13.88 8.37
CA TRP A 70 -18.73 -15.18 7.80
C TRP A 70 -17.50 -16.06 7.54
N MET A 71 -16.42 -15.49 6.99
CA MET A 71 -15.17 -16.24 6.75
C MET A 71 -14.47 -16.68 8.03
N LEU A 72 -14.55 -15.89 9.11
CA LEU A 72 -13.88 -16.20 10.37
C LEU A 72 -14.67 -17.19 11.23
N PHE A 73 -15.97 -16.99 11.34
CA PHE A 73 -16.80 -17.68 12.35
C PHE A 73 -17.74 -18.72 11.75
N HIS A 74 -18.00 -18.65 10.45
CA HIS A 74 -18.89 -19.59 9.73
C HIS A 74 -20.30 -19.70 10.34
N GLU A 75 -20.84 -18.59 10.84
CA GLU A 75 -22.22 -18.51 11.34
C GLU A 75 -23.17 -17.95 10.28
N ASP A 76 -24.27 -18.67 10.02
CA ASP A 76 -25.24 -18.34 8.97
C ASP A 76 -25.82 -16.93 9.06
N ILE A 77 -25.93 -16.38 10.27
CA ILE A 77 -26.42 -15.01 10.48
C ILE A 77 -25.48 -13.96 9.86
N TYR A 78 -24.17 -14.17 9.91
CA TYR A 78 -23.20 -13.29 9.25
C TYR A 78 -23.28 -13.41 7.74
N ARG A 79 -23.50 -14.64 7.22
CA ARG A 79 -23.73 -14.85 5.80
C ARG A 79 -24.98 -14.11 5.32
N LYS A 80 -26.11 -14.30 6.01
CA LYS A 80 -27.37 -13.62 5.72
C LYS A 80 -27.21 -12.10 5.74
N ALA A 81 -26.45 -11.59 6.70
CA ALA A 81 -26.18 -10.16 6.81
C ALA A 81 -25.36 -9.60 5.64
N ALA A 82 -24.32 -10.33 5.22
CA ALA A 82 -23.52 -9.97 4.06
C ALA A 82 -24.35 -9.99 2.77
N ASP A 83 -25.19 -11.02 2.58
CA ASP A 83 -26.07 -11.13 1.41
C ASP A 83 -27.07 -9.97 1.33
N GLU A 84 -27.66 -9.55 2.45
CA GLU A 84 -28.57 -8.39 2.49
C GLU A 84 -27.86 -7.08 2.17
N ALA A 85 -26.67 -6.86 2.73
CA ALA A 85 -25.89 -5.66 2.46
C ALA A 85 -25.42 -5.60 0.99
N PHE A 86 -25.04 -6.75 0.42
CA PHE A 86 -24.69 -6.88 -1.01
C PHE A 86 -25.88 -6.54 -1.89
N ARG A 87 -27.04 -7.17 -1.64
CA ARG A 87 -28.28 -6.90 -2.37
C ARG A 87 -28.65 -5.42 -2.30
N PHE A 88 -28.55 -4.80 -1.12
CA PHE A 88 -28.86 -3.38 -0.94
C PHE A 88 -27.90 -2.48 -1.73
N LEU A 89 -26.59 -2.75 -1.65
CA LEU A 89 -25.56 -2.01 -2.40
C LEU A 89 -25.84 -2.07 -3.91
N ILE A 90 -26.08 -3.26 -4.46
CA ILE A 90 -26.29 -3.44 -5.90
C ILE A 90 -27.62 -2.86 -6.37
N ASN A 91 -28.69 -3.00 -5.59
CA ASN A 91 -30.02 -2.57 -6.05
C ASN A 91 -30.25 -1.05 -5.91
N TYR A 92 -29.64 -0.39 -4.92
CA TYR A 92 -29.97 1.00 -4.59
C TYR A 92 -28.80 1.98 -4.77
N PHE A 93 -27.55 1.54 -4.55
CA PHE A 93 -26.39 2.42 -4.72
C PHE A 93 -25.74 2.31 -6.09
N TRP A 94 -25.79 1.14 -6.72
CA TRP A 94 -25.21 0.97 -8.04
C TRP A 94 -25.95 1.81 -9.08
N ASP A 95 -25.21 2.59 -9.87
CA ASP A 95 -25.80 3.33 -10.98
C ASP A 95 -25.87 2.46 -12.24
N PRO A 96 -27.08 2.06 -12.69
CA PRO A 96 -27.21 1.19 -13.86
C PRO A 96 -26.85 1.89 -15.17
N LYS A 97 -26.73 3.23 -15.18
CA LYS A 97 -26.45 4.01 -16.40
C LYS A 97 -24.98 4.34 -16.57
N TYR A 98 -24.33 4.81 -15.49
CA TYR A 98 -22.94 5.29 -15.53
C TYR A 98 -21.95 4.42 -14.74
N GLY A 99 -22.43 3.36 -14.11
CA GLY A 99 -21.62 2.51 -13.24
C GLY A 99 -21.16 3.22 -11.96
N GLY A 100 -20.41 2.50 -11.13
CA GLY A 100 -20.01 2.97 -9.80
C GLY A 100 -21.19 3.18 -8.85
N THR A 101 -20.90 3.70 -7.67
CA THR A 101 -21.91 3.90 -6.62
C THR A 101 -22.28 5.37 -6.42
N TYR A 102 -23.55 5.60 -6.05
CA TYR A 102 -24.00 6.89 -5.53
C TYR A 102 -23.38 7.19 -4.16
N TRP A 103 -23.41 8.46 -3.77
CA TRP A 103 -22.95 8.89 -2.45
C TRP A 103 -23.99 8.57 -1.37
N LEU A 104 -25.25 8.92 -1.62
CA LEU A 104 -26.33 8.90 -0.63
C LEU A 104 -27.65 8.50 -1.29
N VAL A 105 -28.41 7.65 -0.61
CA VAL A 105 -29.80 7.32 -0.94
C VAL A 105 -30.71 7.66 0.23
N ASP A 106 -31.99 7.86 -0.03
CA ASP A 106 -32.98 8.00 1.04
C ASP A 106 -33.26 6.65 1.73
N TRP A 107 -34.16 6.69 2.72
CA TRP A 107 -34.52 5.49 3.47
C TRP A 107 -35.27 4.43 2.63
N GLN A 108 -35.81 4.78 1.46
CA GLN A 108 -36.45 3.86 0.51
C GLN A 108 -35.46 3.33 -0.55
N GLY A 109 -34.27 3.91 -0.63
CA GLY A 109 -33.25 3.57 -1.62
C GLY A 109 -33.30 4.42 -2.90
N LEU A 110 -34.05 5.53 -2.90
CA LEU A 110 -34.02 6.49 -4.00
C LEU A 110 -32.74 7.36 -3.90
N PRO A 111 -32.02 7.61 -5.00
CA PRO A 111 -30.80 8.43 -4.95
C PRO A 111 -31.09 9.87 -4.50
N LEU A 112 -30.39 10.31 -3.45
CA LEU A 112 -30.44 11.70 -2.96
C LEU A 112 -29.21 12.50 -3.41
N ASP A 113 -28.04 11.88 -3.37
CA ASP A 113 -26.80 12.44 -3.91
C ASP A 113 -26.14 11.43 -4.84
N THR A 114 -26.19 11.75 -6.14
CA THR A 114 -25.71 10.88 -7.22
C THR A 114 -24.26 11.12 -7.61
N LYS A 115 -23.53 12.02 -6.94
CA LYS A 115 -22.11 12.27 -7.22
C LYS A 115 -21.30 10.98 -7.11
N LYS A 116 -20.28 10.88 -7.96
CA LYS A 116 -19.31 9.77 -7.94
C LYS A 116 -18.14 10.18 -7.07
N HIS A 117 -18.17 9.77 -5.82
CA HIS A 117 -17.06 9.99 -4.91
C HIS A 117 -16.12 8.80 -4.95
N LEU A 118 -14.83 9.03 -5.17
CA LEU A 118 -13.81 7.98 -5.15
C LEU A 118 -13.84 7.24 -3.82
N TYR A 119 -13.94 7.95 -2.71
CA TYR A 119 -14.11 7.36 -1.37
C TYR A 119 -15.24 6.33 -1.26
N SER A 120 -16.44 6.64 -1.76
CA SER A 120 -17.57 5.69 -1.75
C SER A 120 -17.29 4.48 -2.66
N ASN A 121 -16.70 4.72 -3.83
CA ASN A 121 -16.32 3.66 -4.77
C ASN A 121 -15.20 2.77 -4.21
N ALA A 122 -14.22 3.32 -3.48
CA ALA A 122 -13.15 2.60 -2.82
C ALA A 122 -13.70 1.59 -1.80
N PHE A 123 -14.55 2.06 -0.87
CA PHE A 123 -15.20 1.16 0.09
C PHE A 123 -16.08 0.12 -0.58
N SER A 124 -16.83 0.52 -1.62
CA SER A 124 -17.68 -0.40 -2.37
C SER A 124 -16.85 -1.51 -3.03
N MET A 125 -15.75 -1.15 -3.70
CA MET A 125 -14.81 -2.12 -4.29
C MET A 125 -14.22 -3.05 -3.22
N TYR A 126 -13.75 -2.49 -2.09
CA TYR A 126 -13.19 -3.26 -0.99
C TYR A 126 -14.18 -4.29 -0.42
N ALA A 127 -15.43 -3.87 -0.20
CA ALA A 127 -16.50 -4.70 0.31
C ALA A 127 -16.95 -5.77 -0.68
N LEU A 128 -17.06 -5.44 -1.97
CA LEU A 128 -17.40 -6.38 -3.04
C LEU A 128 -16.34 -7.48 -3.20
N VAL A 129 -15.06 -7.13 -3.09
CA VAL A 129 -13.96 -8.12 -3.09
C VAL A 129 -14.05 -9.02 -1.87
N GLU A 130 -14.27 -8.46 -0.68
CA GLU A 130 -14.37 -9.28 0.54
C GLU A 130 -15.57 -10.21 0.49
N TYR A 131 -16.71 -9.74 -0.01
CA TYR A 131 -17.89 -10.56 -0.25
C TYR A 131 -17.63 -11.66 -1.29
N HIS A 132 -16.96 -11.36 -2.40
CA HIS A 132 -16.55 -12.39 -3.35
C HIS A 132 -15.67 -13.45 -2.70
N ARG A 133 -14.67 -13.05 -1.92
CA ARG A 133 -13.78 -13.97 -1.18
C ARG A 133 -14.54 -14.85 -0.20
N ALA A 134 -15.55 -14.28 0.47
CA ALA A 134 -16.35 -14.95 1.47
C ALA A 134 -17.39 -15.93 0.88
N THR A 135 -17.83 -15.69 -0.35
CA THR A 135 -19.02 -16.33 -0.91
C THR A 135 -18.81 -17.05 -2.24
N GLY A 136 -17.74 -16.73 -2.95
CA GLY A 136 -17.51 -17.15 -4.34
C GLY A 136 -18.40 -16.43 -5.37
N ASN A 137 -19.17 -15.41 -4.99
CA ASN A 137 -20.10 -14.73 -5.89
C ASN A 137 -19.36 -14.02 -7.05
N PRO A 138 -19.54 -14.42 -8.32
CA PRO A 138 -18.79 -13.84 -9.44
C PRO A 138 -19.25 -12.42 -9.80
N ASP A 139 -20.53 -12.09 -9.61
CA ASP A 139 -21.08 -10.77 -9.92
C ASP A 139 -20.44 -9.68 -9.03
N ALA A 140 -20.16 -10.00 -7.77
CA ALA A 140 -19.45 -9.11 -6.86
C ALA A 140 -18.04 -8.78 -7.36
N LEU A 141 -17.30 -9.78 -7.85
CA LEU A 141 -15.98 -9.57 -8.42
C LEU A 141 -16.04 -8.73 -9.70
N GLU A 142 -16.99 -8.99 -10.58
CA GLU A 142 -17.15 -8.20 -11.81
C GLU A 142 -17.49 -6.74 -11.49
N LYS A 143 -18.33 -6.48 -10.48
CA LYS A 143 -18.62 -5.12 -10.02
C LYS A 143 -17.40 -4.42 -9.41
N ALA A 144 -16.56 -5.13 -8.65
CA ALA A 144 -15.31 -4.58 -8.14
C ALA A 144 -14.35 -4.19 -9.28
N LYS A 145 -14.20 -5.05 -10.30
CA LYS A 145 -13.41 -4.75 -11.50
C LYS A 145 -13.97 -3.57 -12.30
N GLU A 146 -15.29 -3.47 -12.38
CA GLU A 146 -15.97 -2.35 -13.05
C GLU A 146 -15.67 -1.03 -12.34
N ILE A 147 -15.72 -0.99 -11.00
CA ILE A 147 -15.30 0.20 -10.23
C ILE A 147 -13.85 0.56 -10.53
N PHE A 148 -12.92 -0.41 -10.47
CA PHE A 148 -11.51 -0.16 -10.78
C PHE A 148 -11.33 0.48 -12.15
N ARG A 149 -11.93 -0.09 -13.19
CA ARG A 149 -11.82 0.43 -14.57
C ARG A 149 -12.41 1.83 -14.71
N LEU A 150 -13.55 2.11 -14.07
CA LEU A 150 -14.17 3.44 -14.10
C LEU A 150 -13.30 4.49 -13.41
N VAL A 151 -12.76 4.17 -12.23
CA VAL A 151 -11.86 5.08 -11.49
C VAL A 151 -10.58 5.32 -12.27
N GLU A 152 -9.97 4.29 -12.86
CA GLU A 152 -8.79 4.46 -13.70
C GLU A 152 -9.07 5.31 -14.94
N GLN A 153 -10.25 5.16 -15.55
CA GLN A 153 -10.63 5.90 -16.74
C GLN A 153 -10.88 7.39 -16.47
N PHE A 154 -11.57 7.70 -15.38
CA PHE A 154 -12.09 9.05 -15.14
C PHE A 154 -11.34 9.82 -14.05
N ALA A 155 -10.76 9.13 -13.08
CA ALA A 155 -10.20 9.75 -11.90
C ALA A 155 -8.68 9.74 -11.81
N HIS A 156 -8.00 8.81 -12.49
CA HIS A 156 -6.55 8.78 -12.47
C HIS A 156 -5.96 10.03 -13.16
N ASP A 157 -5.20 10.81 -12.41
CA ASP A 157 -4.54 12.01 -12.88
C ASP A 157 -3.14 11.66 -13.39
N VAL A 158 -3.00 11.57 -14.71
CA VAL A 158 -1.74 11.18 -15.36
C VAL A 158 -0.65 12.26 -15.18
N GLU A 159 -1.02 13.53 -15.02
CA GLU A 159 -0.07 14.64 -14.94
C GLU A 159 0.52 14.79 -13.53
N HIS A 160 -0.32 14.64 -12.51
CA HIS A 160 0.07 14.84 -11.11
C HIS A 160 -0.03 13.58 -10.24
N LEU A 161 -0.21 12.40 -10.87
CA LEU A 161 -0.38 11.08 -10.25
C LEU A 161 -1.55 10.99 -9.26
N GLY A 162 -1.90 9.78 -8.83
CA GLY A 162 -3.03 9.56 -7.92
C GLY A 162 -4.39 9.80 -8.58
N TRP A 163 -5.42 10.05 -7.77
CA TRP A 163 -6.81 10.09 -8.25
C TRP A 163 -7.60 11.27 -7.70
N LEU A 164 -8.41 11.89 -8.56
CA LEU A 164 -9.31 12.97 -8.16
C LEU A 164 -10.48 12.44 -7.31
N GLU A 165 -10.92 13.27 -6.35
CA GLU A 165 -11.86 12.88 -5.29
C GLU A 165 -13.29 12.60 -5.78
N SER A 166 -13.82 13.47 -6.63
CA SER A 166 -15.27 13.60 -6.83
C SER A 166 -15.65 14.03 -8.24
N PHE A 167 -16.74 13.46 -8.74
CA PHE A 167 -17.30 13.77 -10.06
C PHE A 167 -18.82 13.89 -10.00
N GLU A 168 -19.38 14.53 -11.02
CA GLU A 168 -20.81 14.46 -11.30
C GLU A 168 -21.23 13.01 -11.58
N ARG A 169 -22.55 12.76 -11.61
CA ARG A 169 -23.10 11.41 -11.81
C ARG A 169 -22.55 10.72 -13.07
N ASP A 170 -22.28 11.47 -14.13
CA ASP A 170 -21.78 10.97 -15.41
C ASP A 170 -20.24 10.94 -15.51
N TRP A 171 -19.55 11.07 -14.38
CA TRP A 171 -18.09 11.15 -14.27
C TRP A 171 -17.46 12.43 -14.84
N SER A 172 -18.27 13.45 -15.16
CA SER A 172 -17.72 14.76 -15.52
C SER A 172 -17.10 15.49 -14.31
N PRO A 173 -16.06 16.31 -14.50
CA PRO A 173 -15.37 16.99 -13.40
C PRO A 173 -16.30 17.92 -12.60
N LEU A 174 -16.17 17.88 -11.28
CA LEU A 174 -16.83 18.83 -10.38
C LEU A 174 -15.96 20.08 -10.18
N ALA A 175 -16.60 21.26 -10.14
CA ALA A 175 -15.93 22.51 -9.76
C ALA A 175 -15.65 22.58 -8.24
N ASP A 176 -16.39 21.80 -7.44
CA ASP A 176 -16.28 21.74 -5.97
C ASP A 176 -16.31 20.28 -5.51
N SER A 177 -15.18 19.80 -4.97
CA SER A 177 -14.94 18.42 -4.53
C SER A 177 -14.97 18.24 -3.01
N ARG A 178 -15.50 19.21 -2.25
CA ARG A 178 -15.58 19.12 -0.78
C ARG A 178 -16.52 17.99 -0.31
N LEU A 179 -16.08 17.23 0.69
CA LEU A 179 -16.88 16.17 1.35
C LEU A 179 -17.94 16.74 2.30
N ALA A 180 -17.62 17.84 2.98
CA ALA A 180 -18.50 18.48 3.97
C ALA A 180 -18.30 20.00 3.99
N GLU A 181 -19.31 20.69 4.54
CA GLU A 181 -19.26 22.14 4.73
C GLU A 181 -18.14 22.51 5.72
N GLY A 182 -17.22 23.37 5.29
CA GLY A 182 -16.03 23.78 6.06
C GLY A 182 -14.73 23.06 5.70
N GLU A 183 -14.76 22.04 4.84
CA GLU A 183 -13.54 21.40 4.35
C GLU A 183 -12.87 22.18 3.21
N HIS A 184 -11.56 21.96 3.03
CA HIS A 184 -10.83 22.52 1.90
C HIS A 184 -11.28 21.83 0.60
N ASN A 185 -11.51 22.62 -0.45
CA ASN A 185 -11.75 22.11 -1.80
C ASN A 185 -10.43 21.58 -2.40
N ALA A 186 -9.95 20.47 -1.85
CA ALA A 186 -8.77 19.78 -2.30
C ALA A 186 -9.17 18.76 -3.37
N PRO A 187 -8.54 18.78 -4.56
CA PRO A 187 -8.85 17.82 -5.62
C PRO A 187 -8.42 16.39 -5.27
N LYS A 188 -7.53 16.24 -4.27
CA LYS A 188 -6.95 14.98 -3.77
C LYS A 188 -6.75 15.07 -2.25
N SER A 189 -7.09 14.02 -1.52
CA SER A 189 -6.87 13.89 -0.08
C SER A 189 -6.19 12.56 0.27
N MET A 190 -5.41 12.57 1.35
CA MET A 190 -4.75 11.37 1.87
C MET A 190 -5.75 10.27 2.22
N ASN A 191 -6.87 10.62 2.86
CA ASN A 191 -7.84 9.64 3.35
C ASN A 191 -8.50 8.85 2.20
N THR A 192 -8.88 9.54 1.12
CA THR A 192 -9.43 8.87 -0.07
C THR A 192 -8.40 7.96 -0.73
N HIS A 193 -7.16 8.41 -0.86
CA HIS A 193 -6.07 7.62 -1.44
C HIS A 193 -5.73 6.38 -0.61
N LEU A 194 -5.71 6.50 0.71
CA LEU A 194 -5.48 5.38 1.63
C LEU A 194 -6.50 4.26 1.42
N HIS A 195 -7.78 4.60 1.39
CA HIS A 195 -8.84 3.61 1.20
C HIS A 195 -8.93 3.10 -0.24
N TRP A 196 -8.53 3.90 -1.23
CA TRP A 196 -8.33 3.40 -2.59
C TRP A 196 -7.22 2.35 -2.65
N MET A 197 -6.09 2.60 -1.97
CA MET A 197 -5.00 1.64 -1.87
C MET A 197 -5.42 0.35 -1.13
N GLU A 198 -6.17 0.47 -0.03
CA GLU A 198 -6.74 -0.67 0.70
C GLU A 198 -7.60 -1.54 -0.24
N ALA A 199 -8.49 -0.90 -1.00
CA ALA A 199 -9.37 -1.57 -1.94
C ALA A 199 -8.60 -2.25 -3.09
N MET A 200 -7.64 -1.56 -3.70
CA MET A 200 -6.78 -2.10 -4.76
C MET A 200 -5.97 -3.31 -4.28
N THR A 201 -5.38 -3.20 -3.08
CA THR A 201 -4.59 -4.28 -2.48
C THR A 201 -5.47 -5.50 -2.20
N ASN A 202 -6.72 -5.30 -1.76
CA ASN A 202 -7.64 -6.42 -1.58
C ASN A 202 -8.03 -7.05 -2.92
N LEU A 203 -8.32 -6.24 -3.95
CA LEU A 203 -8.67 -6.70 -5.29
C LEU A 203 -7.55 -7.55 -5.92
N LEU A 204 -6.29 -7.15 -5.74
CA LEU A 204 -5.11 -7.87 -6.24
C LEU A 204 -5.05 -9.34 -5.75
N ARG A 205 -5.65 -9.64 -4.59
CA ARG A 205 -5.66 -11.00 -4.02
C ARG A 205 -6.50 -11.98 -4.84
N VAL A 206 -7.48 -11.49 -5.59
CA VAL A 206 -8.43 -12.31 -6.36
C VAL A 206 -8.42 -12.03 -7.86
N TRP A 207 -7.84 -10.90 -8.28
CA TRP A 207 -7.71 -10.53 -9.67
C TRP A 207 -6.35 -9.86 -9.92
N ARG A 208 -5.48 -10.57 -10.65
CA ARG A 208 -4.18 -10.03 -11.08
C ARG A 208 -4.34 -9.40 -12.45
N ASP A 209 -4.33 -8.08 -12.47
CA ASP A 209 -4.39 -7.26 -13.67
C ASP A 209 -3.11 -6.41 -13.75
N PRO A 210 -2.44 -6.33 -14.91
CA PRO A 210 -1.20 -5.55 -15.04
C PRO A 210 -1.36 -4.09 -14.65
N LEU A 211 -2.50 -3.45 -14.95
CA LEU A 211 -2.73 -2.05 -14.59
C LEU A 211 -2.93 -1.89 -13.08
N LEU A 212 -3.61 -2.83 -12.43
CA LEU A 212 -3.76 -2.85 -10.98
C LEU A 212 -2.41 -3.00 -10.27
N GLU A 213 -1.56 -3.91 -10.75
CA GLU A 213 -0.20 -4.09 -10.23
C GLU A 213 0.66 -2.84 -10.44
N GLU A 214 0.54 -2.20 -11.61
CA GLU A 214 1.18 -0.93 -11.92
C GLU A 214 0.74 0.16 -10.94
N ARG A 215 -0.56 0.38 -10.73
CA ARG A 215 -1.06 1.45 -9.85
C ARG A 215 -0.72 1.28 -8.38
N ILE A 216 -0.77 0.05 -7.87
CA ILE A 216 -0.30 -0.24 -6.52
C ILE A 216 1.21 0.03 -6.43
N SER A 217 1.97 -0.34 -7.47
CA SER A 217 3.39 -0.04 -7.52
C SER A 217 3.64 1.47 -7.60
N ASP A 218 2.96 2.23 -8.45
CA ASP A 218 3.11 3.68 -8.57
C ASP A 218 2.86 4.36 -7.22
N PHE A 219 1.79 3.97 -6.53
CA PHE A 219 1.46 4.49 -5.21
C PHE A 219 2.56 4.19 -4.17
N ILE A 220 3.11 2.97 -4.18
CA ILE A 220 4.22 2.57 -3.28
C ILE A 220 5.55 3.22 -3.71
N MET A 221 5.72 3.57 -4.99
CA MET A 221 7.01 3.94 -5.56
C MET A 221 7.18 5.43 -5.83
N ASP A 222 6.18 6.26 -5.53
CA ASP A 222 6.27 7.73 -5.61
C ASP A 222 7.14 8.35 -4.50
N SER A 223 8.14 7.59 -4.00
CA SER A 223 9.20 8.16 -3.17
C SER A 223 9.87 9.28 -3.92
N SER A 224 9.92 10.45 -3.30
CA SER A 224 10.72 11.54 -3.83
C SER A 224 12.19 11.10 -3.94
N VAL A 225 12.95 11.67 -4.89
CA VAL A 225 14.40 11.47 -5.05
C VAL A 225 15.18 11.63 -3.73
N GLN A 226 14.64 12.44 -2.81
CA GLN A 226 15.17 12.70 -1.47
C GLN A 226 15.01 11.50 -0.53
N GLU A 227 13.92 10.74 -0.61
CA GLU A 227 13.68 9.54 0.21
C GLU A 227 14.62 8.40 -0.18
N MET A 228 14.90 8.21 -1.48
CA MET A 228 15.88 7.23 -1.95
C MET A 228 17.31 7.57 -1.47
N CYS A 229 17.65 8.86 -1.46
CA CYS A 229 18.90 9.33 -0.89
C CYS A 229 18.96 9.11 0.63
N SER A 230 17.86 9.39 1.34
CA SER A 230 17.73 9.18 2.78
C SER A 230 17.93 7.70 3.14
N MET A 231 17.26 6.80 2.42
CA MET A 231 17.37 5.36 2.62
C MET A 231 18.81 4.87 2.41
N SER A 232 19.45 5.28 1.31
CA SER A 232 20.85 4.91 1.04
C SER A 232 21.78 5.35 2.18
N ARG A 233 21.64 6.60 2.65
CA ARG A 233 22.44 7.12 3.76
C ARG A 233 22.21 6.31 5.04
N GLN A 234 20.96 6.11 5.44
CA GLN A 234 20.62 5.39 6.68
C GLN A 234 21.11 3.94 6.66
N LEU A 235 21.08 3.27 5.50
CA LEU A 235 21.58 1.90 5.35
C LEU A 235 23.11 1.84 5.47
N PHE A 236 23.82 2.79 4.85
CA PHE A 236 25.27 2.89 4.97
C PHE A 236 25.71 3.24 6.40
N ASP A 237 25.01 4.15 7.07
CA ASP A 237 25.29 4.50 8.48
C ASP A 237 25.10 3.29 9.42
N PHE A 238 24.10 2.46 9.15
CA PHE A 238 23.83 1.25 9.92
C PHE A 238 24.82 0.12 9.64
N THR A 239 25.17 -0.10 8.37
CA THR A 239 26.03 -1.23 7.97
C THR A 239 27.51 -0.96 8.18
N THR A 240 27.93 0.31 8.18
CA THR A 240 29.34 0.69 8.37
C THR A 240 29.95 0.06 9.63
N PRO A 241 29.36 0.18 10.84
CA PRO A 241 29.95 -0.41 12.04
C PRO A 241 30.08 -1.93 11.95
N LEU A 242 29.08 -2.61 11.38
CA LEU A 242 29.09 -4.08 11.19
C LEU A 242 30.23 -4.52 10.28
N LEU A 243 30.46 -3.78 9.19
CA LEU A 243 31.57 -4.01 8.27
C LEU A 243 32.93 -3.76 8.94
N LEU A 244 33.02 -2.74 9.78
CA LEU A 244 34.26 -2.39 10.49
C LEU A 244 34.56 -3.28 11.69
N GLU A 245 33.74 -4.27 12.04
CA GLU A 245 34.13 -5.29 13.03
C GLU A 245 35.29 -6.16 12.52
N ASP A 246 35.48 -6.28 11.21
CA ASP A 246 36.57 -7.05 10.61
C ASP A 246 37.79 -6.16 10.31
N GLU A 247 38.94 -6.48 10.90
CA GLU A 247 40.19 -5.73 10.70
C GLU A 247 40.61 -5.67 9.21
N ARG A 248 40.30 -6.70 8.42
CA ARG A 248 40.61 -6.74 6.98
C ARG A 248 39.76 -5.73 6.21
N LEU A 249 38.48 -5.58 6.57
CA LEU A 249 37.61 -4.55 6.00
C LEU A 249 38.07 -3.15 6.39
N ARG A 250 38.54 -2.94 7.63
CA ARG A 250 39.15 -1.65 8.02
C ARG A 250 40.34 -1.29 7.14
N VAL A 251 41.21 -2.25 6.83
CA VAL A 251 42.36 -2.04 5.94
C VAL A 251 41.91 -1.69 4.53
N ILE A 252 40.85 -2.32 4.01
CA ILE A 252 40.26 -1.95 2.71
C ILE A 252 39.69 -0.53 2.76
N MET A 253 38.88 -0.21 3.77
CA MET A 253 38.24 1.10 3.92
C MET A 253 39.27 2.24 3.96
N ARG A 254 40.36 2.07 4.72
CA ARG A 254 41.50 3.01 4.71
C ARG A 254 42.18 3.10 3.34
N GLY A 255 42.41 1.97 2.67
CA GLY A 255 43.03 1.93 1.34
C GLY A 255 42.18 2.56 0.23
N LEU A 256 40.86 2.58 0.41
CA LEU A 256 39.90 3.17 -0.51
C LEU A 256 39.40 4.55 -0.09
N SER A 257 39.96 5.12 0.99
CA SER A 257 39.58 6.43 1.49
C SER A 257 39.75 7.51 0.41
N GLY A 258 38.75 8.37 0.26
CA GLY A 258 38.64 9.39 -0.79
C GLY A 258 38.20 8.86 -2.17
N LYS A 259 37.99 7.55 -2.35
CA LYS A 259 37.41 7.01 -3.59
C LYS A 259 35.90 7.22 -3.61
N ARG A 260 35.33 7.43 -4.80
CA ARG A 260 33.93 7.83 -5.01
C ARG A 260 33.26 6.91 -6.02
N VAL A 261 32.14 6.28 -5.67
CA VAL A 261 31.35 5.49 -6.63
C VAL A 261 29.95 6.08 -6.69
N ALA A 262 29.45 6.32 -7.90
CA ALA A 262 28.09 6.76 -8.09
C ALA A 262 27.11 5.58 -8.06
N LEU A 263 25.99 5.75 -7.39
CA LEU A 263 24.82 4.87 -7.45
C LEU A 263 23.69 5.66 -8.12
N ASN A 264 23.08 5.12 -9.16
CA ASN A 264 22.01 5.83 -9.88
C ASN A 264 20.92 4.91 -10.40
N ILE A 265 19.74 5.50 -10.62
CA ILE A 265 18.67 4.94 -11.44
C ILE A 265 18.69 5.74 -12.74
N GLU A 266 18.77 5.06 -13.89
CA GLU A 266 18.95 5.73 -15.18
C GLU A 266 17.87 6.79 -15.41
N GLY A 267 18.25 8.06 -15.47
CA GLY A 267 17.35 9.18 -15.77
C GLY A 267 16.61 9.76 -14.55
N GLU A 268 16.75 9.17 -13.36
CA GLU A 268 15.86 9.49 -12.23
C GLU A 268 16.57 9.89 -10.93
N TYR A 269 17.65 9.20 -10.57
CA TYR A 269 18.28 9.37 -9.25
C TYR A 269 19.79 9.25 -9.39
N TYR A 270 20.54 10.13 -8.72
CA TYR A 270 22.00 10.11 -8.68
C TYR A 270 22.49 10.38 -7.27
N SER A 271 23.26 9.44 -6.71
CA SER A 271 24.05 9.70 -5.52
C SER A 271 25.50 9.30 -5.71
N VAL A 272 26.37 9.92 -4.94
CA VAL A 272 27.78 9.57 -4.84
C VAL A 272 28.05 9.05 -3.44
N VAL A 273 28.62 7.85 -3.40
CA VAL A 273 29.17 7.25 -2.19
C VAL A 273 30.66 7.52 -2.15
N THR A 274 31.09 8.31 -1.17
CA THR A 274 32.50 8.55 -0.87
C THR A 274 32.93 7.61 0.25
N LEU A 275 33.99 6.84 0.02
CA LEU A 275 34.58 5.99 1.05
C LEU A 275 35.49 6.85 1.92
N SER A 276 35.31 6.80 3.24
CA SER A 276 36.22 7.42 4.22
C SER A 276 36.88 6.33 5.07
N ASP A 277 37.85 6.71 5.89
CA ASP A 277 38.59 5.77 6.75
C ASP A 277 37.69 4.95 7.68
N MET A 278 36.54 5.50 8.10
CA MET A 278 35.67 4.93 9.13
C MET A 278 34.17 4.95 8.79
N ARG A 279 33.77 5.42 7.59
CA ARG A 279 32.37 5.44 7.15
C ARG A 279 32.19 5.60 5.65
N PHE A 280 31.01 5.27 5.17
CA PHE A 280 30.56 5.67 3.83
C PHE A 280 29.82 7.00 3.95
N GLU A 281 30.14 7.96 3.09
CA GLU A 281 29.44 9.23 3.01
C GLU A 281 28.60 9.24 1.74
N VAL A 282 27.29 9.49 1.88
CA VAL A 282 26.36 9.50 0.75
C VAL A 282 25.86 10.93 0.53
N ALA A 283 25.99 11.42 -0.70
CA ALA A 283 25.50 12.73 -1.12
C ALA A 283 24.67 12.62 -2.41
N LEU A 284 23.66 13.47 -2.54
CA LEU A 284 22.90 13.65 -3.78
C LEU A 284 23.72 14.53 -4.71
N GLU A 285 24.51 13.91 -5.58
CA GLU A 285 25.42 14.58 -6.49
C GLU A 285 25.47 13.80 -7.82
N ARG A 286 25.58 14.51 -8.94
CA ARG A 286 25.81 13.91 -10.24
C ARG A 286 27.23 14.22 -10.72
N ASP A 287 28.02 13.16 -10.86
CA ASP A 287 29.38 13.22 -11.39
C ASP A 287 29.58 12.05 -12.37
N ASP A 288 29.53 12.35 -13.67
CA ASP A 288 29.67 11.36 -14.74
C ASP A 288 31.14 10.92 -14.94
N SER A 289 32.10 11.53 -14.23
CA SER A 289 33.54 11.22 -14.32
C SER A 289 33.98 10.07 -13.42
N ILE A 290 33.16 9.68 -12.45
CA ILE A 290 33.45 8.60 -11.50
C ILE A 290 32.76 7.29 -11.93
N PRO A 291 33.28 6.12 -11.51
CA PRO A 291 32.63 4.84 -11.77
C PRO A 291 31.21 4.85 -11.22
N SER A 292 30.25 4.33 -11.99
CA SER A 292 28.85 4.31 -11.57
C SER A 292 28.23 2.94 -11.73
N ILE A 293 27.41 2.58 -10.73
CA ILE A 293 26.54 1.41 -10.75
C ILE A 293 25.13 1.95 -10.94
N SER A 294 24.53 1.60 -12.07
CA SER A 294 23.20 2.02 -12.47
C SER A 294 22.23 0.86 -12.35
N VAL A 295 21.03 1.12 -11.86
CA VAL A 295 19.89 0.20 -11.96
C VAL A 295 18.94 0.71 -13.04
N ALA A 296 18.34 -0.20 -13.81
CA ALA A 296 17.55 0.15 -14.99
C ALA A 296 16.23 0.87 -14.67
N SER A 297 15.68 0.66 -13.48
CA SER A 297 14.41 1.26 -13.03
C SER A 297 14.30 1.28 -11.51
N ARG A 298 13.36 2.06 -10.95
CA ARG A 298 13.03 2.00 -9.51
C ARG A 298 12.55 0.62 -9.08
N SER A 299 11.76 -0.06 -9.91
CA SER A 299 11.30 -1.43 -9.63
C SER A 299 12.44 -2.44 -9.56
N ASP A 300 13.45 -2.30 -10.41
CA ASP A 300 14.64 -3.15 -10.37
C ASP A 300 15.51 -2.85 -9.15
N TYR A 301 15.57 -1.57 -8.74
CA TYR A 301 16.28 -1.15 -7.51
C TYR A 301 15.60 -1.73 -6.27
N ARG A 302 14.27 -1.68 -6.22
CA ARG A 302 13.45 -2.35 -5.21
C ARG A 302 13.67 -3.87 -5.24
N ASP A 303 13.61 -4.51 -6.40
CA ASP A 303 13.80 -5.95 -6.52
C ASP A 303 15.21 -6.37 -6.08
N ALA A 304 16.23 -5.56 -6.34
CA ALA A 304 17.58 -5.78 -5.83
C ALA A 304 17.63 -5.74 -4.28
N LEU A 305 16.88 -4.83 -3.66
CA LEU A 305 16.77 -4.71 -2.20
C LEU A 305 15.90 -5.82 -1.57
N LEU A 306 14.75 -6.14 -2.17
CA LEU A 306 13.73 -7.01 -1.58
C LEU A 306 13.85 -8.49 -1.96
N LYS A 307 14.22 -8.81 -3.21
CA LYS A 307 14.13 -10.18 -3.74
C LYS A 307 15.41 -11.00 -3.59
N LYS A 308 16.38 -10.53 -2.81
CA LYS A 308 17.63 -11.26 -2.51
C LYS A 308 18.34 -11.77 -3.78
N VAL A 309 18.23 -11.03 -4.88
CA VAL A 309 18.77 -11.47 -6.17
C VAL A 309 20.28 -11.21 -6.16
N ASP A 310 21.06 -12.27 -6.40
CA ASP A 310 22.51 -12.17 -6.56
C ASP A 310 22.84 -11.03 -7.55
N PRO A 311 23.71 -10.06 -7.20
CA PRO A 311 24.16 -9.01 -8.10
C PRO A 311 24.62 -9.55 -9.47
N MET A 312 25.22 -10.75 -9.52
CA MET A 312 25.60 -11.41 -10.76
C MET A 312 24.39 -11.78 -11.63
N ARG A 313 23.31 -12.26 -11.02
CA ARG A 313 22.06 -12.55 -11.72
C ARG A 313 21.38 -11.27 -12.21
N LEU A 314 21.42 -10.20 -11.42
CA LEU A 314 20.93 -8.88 -11.84
C LEU A 314 21.73 -8.30 -13.02
N ILE A 315 23.05 -8.52 -13.05
CA ILE A 315 23.91 -8.12 -14.17
C ILE A 315 23.61 -8.97 -15.43
N LEU A 316 23.44 -10.28 -15.29
CA LEU A 316 23.08 -11.18 -16.39
C LEU A 316 21.71 -10.86 -16.99
N GLU A 317 20.75 -10.53 -16.13
CA GLU A 317 19.41 -10.05 -16.50
C GLU A 317 19.43 -8.58 -16.98
N ARG A 318 20.61 -7.93 -17.00
CA ARG A 318 20.84 -6.53 -17.40
C ARG A 318 20.06 -5.48 -16.60
N LYS A 319 19.62 -5.83 -15.39
CA LYS A 319 18.96 -4.95 -14.42
C LYS A 319 19.94 -4.01 -13.73
N ILE A 320 21.19 -4.44 -13.59
CA ILE A 320 22.31 -3.61 -13.11
C ILE A 320 23.32 -3.39 -14.24
N ARG A 321 23.72 -2.14 -14.46
CA ARG A 321 24.75 -1.74 -15.41
C ARG A 321 25.91 -1.08 -14.67
N VAL A 322 27.14 -1.35 -15.11
CA VAL A 322 28.35 -0.76 -14.52
C VAL A 322 29.06 0.09 -15.57
N LYS A 323 29.15 1.40 -15.33
CA LYS A 323 29.93 2.34 -16.15
C LYS A 323 31.29 2.60 -15.50
N GLY A 324 32.33 2.78 -16.32
CA GLY A 324 33.69 2.95 -15.82
C GLY A 324 34.30 1.66 -15.25
N LEU A 325 33.94 0.50 -15.81
CA LEU A 325 34.40 -0.84 -15.36
C LEU A 325 35.93 -0.92 -15.21
N VAL A 326 36.68 -0.31 -16.12
CA VAL A 326 38.15 -0.29 -16.06
C VAL A 326 38.64 0.46 -14.81
N THR A 327 38.03 1.59 -14.50
CA THR A 327 38.37 2.39 -13.32
C THR A 327 37.99 1.64 -12.04
N LEU A 328 36.80 1.03 -12.00
CA LEU A 328 36.36 0.20 -10.87
C LEU A 328 37.29 -1.01 -10.67
N ALA A 329 37.69 -1.69 -11.74
CA ALA A 329 38.61 -2.82 -11.69
C ALA A 329 40.00 -2.40 -11.20
N ARG A 330 40.51 -1.24 -11.62
CA ARG A 330 41.77 -0.66 -11.11
C ARG A 330 41.70 -0.37 -9.62
N TRP A 331 40.55 0.07 -9.10
CA TRP A 331 40.34 0.30 -7.68
C TRP A 331 40.28 -0.99 -6.87
N ALA A 332 39.59 -2.02 -7.39
CA ALA A 332 39.42 -3.30 -6.71
C ALA A 332 40.68 -4.18 -6.76
N TRP A 333 41.52 -4.07 -7.79
CA TRP A 333 42.65 -4.97 -8.04
C TRP A 333 43.66 -5.09 -6.89
N PRO A 334 44.12 -4.01 -6.23
CA PRO A 334 45.03 -4.10 -5.08
C PRO A 334 44.44 -4.90 -3.93
N HIS A 335 43.11 -4.96 -3.83
CA HIS A 335 42.38 -5.61 -2.74
C HIS A 335 41.79 -6.98 -3.14
N ARG A 336 42.14 -7.51 -4.33
CA ARG A 336 41.60 -8.77 -4.88
C ARG A 336 41.68 -9.98 -3.95
N LYS A 337 42.69 -10.04 -3.08
CA LYS A 337 42.85 -11.15 -2.12
C LYS A 337 41.75 -11.15 -1.06
N VAL A 338 41.35 -9.96 -0.60
CA VAL A 338 40.30 -9.81 0.40
C VAL A 338 38.91 -9.93 -0.24
N ILE A 339 38.73 -9.40 -1.46
CA ILE A 339 37.48 -9.53 -2.22
C ILE A 339 37.15 -11.00 -2.55
N ARG A 340 38.18 -11.84 -2.74
CA ARG A 340 38.01 -13.29 -3.02
C ARG A 340 37.79 -14.14 -1.76
N ASP A 341 37.90 -13.55 -0.57
CA ASP A 341 37.75 -14.27 0.68
C ASP A 341 36.27 -14.53 0.98
N ARG A 342 35.86 -15.79 0.86
CA ARG A 342 34.47 -16.21 1.09
C ARG A 342 34.05 -16.05 2.55
N SER A 343 34.99 -16.06 3.51
CA SER A 343 34.65 -15.87 4.94
C SER A 343 34.06 -14.49 5.21
N LEU A 344 34.51 -13.49 4.45
CA LEU A 344 34.01 -12.13 4.54
C LEU A 344 32.58 -12.00 4.03
N TYR A 345 32.30 -12.62 2.87
CA TYR A 345 30.96 -12.68 2.30
C TYR A 345 30.00 -13.46 3.21
N GLN A 346 30.43 -14.59 3.78
CA GLN A 346 29.65 -15.36 4.75
C GLN A 346 29.36 -14.58 6.02
N LYS A 347 30.33 -13.80 6.53
CA LYS A 347 30.14 -12.93 7.69
C LYS A 347 29.13 -11.82 7.40
N TYR A 348 29.20 -11.19 6.22
CA TYR A 348 28.22 -10.18 5.80
C TYR A 348 26.81 -10.77 5.67
N LEU A 349 26.67 -11.94 5.06
CA LEU A 349 25.41 -12.69 5.04
C LEU A 349 24.91 -13.06 6.45
N GLY A 350 25.80 -13.13 7.44
CA GLY A 350 25.45 -13.33 8.84
C GLY A 350 24.69 -12.16 9.46
N TYR A 351 24.93 -10.92 9.00
CA TYR A 351 24.18 -9.72 9.43
C TYR A 351 22.93 -9.45 8.58
N GLN A 352 22.61 -10.35 7.65
CA GLN A 352 21.48 -10.16 6.73
C GLN A 352 20.15 -9.92 7.48
N PRO A 353 19.80 -10.64 8.57
CA PRO A 353 18.57 -10.36 9.32
C PRO A 353 18.51 -8.95 9.92
N GLU A 354 19.64 -8.45 10.46
CA GLU A 354 19.74 -7.13 11.05
C GLU A 354 19.64 -6.02 9.99
N ILE A 355 20.24 -6.25 8.82
CA ILE A 355 20.13 -5.36 7.67
C ILE A 355 18.68 -5.33 7.16
N GLU A 356 18.03 -6.49 7.06
CA GLU A 356 16.62 -6.60 6.66
C GLU A 356 15.69 -5.87 7.63
N GLY A 357 15.90 -6.06 8.95
CA GLY A 357 15.17 -5.33 9.98
C GLY A 357 15.37 -3.82 9.84
N LYS A 358 16.61 -3.36 9.62
CA LYS A 358 16.87 -1.94 9.43
C LYS A 358 16.21 -1.38 8.16
N VAL A 359 16.22 -2.12 7.07
CA VAL A 359 15.53 -1.71 5.82
C VAL A 359 14.04 -1.59 6.06
N ALA A 360 13.41 -2.55 6.76
CA ALA A 360 12.01 -2.48 7.12
C ALA A 360 11.69 -1.26 8.01
N ASP A 361 12.54 -0.96 9.00
CA ASP A 361 12.39 0.22 9.85
C ASP A 361 12.50 1.53 9.05
N ILE A 362 13.46 1.60 8.12
CA ILE A 362 13.65 2.78 7.26
C ILE A 362 12.43 2.97 6.36
N LEU A 363 11.96 1.90 5.71
CA LEU A 363 10.76 1.95 4.86
C LEU A 363 9.54 2.39 5.67
N THR A 364 9.33 1.80 6.85
CA THR A 364 8.25 2.20 7.77
C THR A 364 8.36 3.68 8.15
N SER A 365 9.57 4.17 8.45
CA SER A 365 9.79 5.59 8.83
C SER A 365 9.55 6.58 7.68
N LEU A 366 9.65 6.11 6.43
CA LEU A 366 9.36 6.88 5.23
C LEU A 366 7.88 6.74 4.79
N GLY A 367 7.07 5.99 5.55
CA GLY A 367 5.64 5.83 5.29
C GLY A 367 5.27 4.64 4.40
N TYR A 368 6.17 3.68 4.20
CA TYR A 368 5.97 2.47 3.39
C TYR A 368 5.63 1.22 4.19
#